data_AF-A0A2A4UL49-F1
#
_entry.id   AF-A0A2A4UL49-F1
#
_cell.length_a   1.000
_cell.length_b   1.000
_cell.length_c   1.000
_cell.angle_alpha   90.00
_cell.angle_beta   90.00
_cell.angle_gamma   90.00
#
_symmetry.space_group_name_H-M   'P 1'
#
loop_
_entity.id
_entity.type
_entity.pdbx_description
1 polymer ?
#
loop_
_entity_poly.entity_id
_entity_poly.type
_entity_poly.pdbx_seq_one_letter_code
_entity_poly.pdbx_strand_id
1 'polypeptide(L)'
;MIEKETAVCRGCRKKLRGEPYYKGKPAYDPETGERCNVNFYGGFVCSQSCDKRASLELERTMPGHNCNQDTLSDPAMRDYNRKWNDEV
;
A
#
# COMPACT_ATOMS: atom_id res chain seq x y z
N MET A 1 19.38 21.99 6.77
CA MET A 1 19.43 20.70 6.07
C MET A 1 18.00 20.37 5.68
N ILE A 2 17.68 20.26 4.38
CA ILE A 2 16.34 19.86 3.95
C ILE A 2 16.28 18.34 4.08
N GLU A 3 15.47 17.81 5.00
CA GLU A 3 15.19 16.37 5.04
C GLU A 3 14.61 15.97 3.69
N LYS A 4 15.32 15.11 2.96
CA LYS A 4 14.77 14.53 1.75
C LYS A 4 13.58 13.66 2.17
N GLU A 5 12.38 14.10 1.85
CA GLU A 5 11.18 13.29 2.02
C GLU A 5 11.39 11.93 1.34
N THR A 6 11.12 10.86 2.08
CA THR A 6 11.33 9.49 1.65
C THR A 6 9.99 8.78 1.50
N ALA A 7 9.92 7.79 0.60
CA ALA A 7 8.77 6.92 0.53
C ALA A 7 8.53 6.22 1.89
N VAL A 8 7.28 6.08 2.29
CA VAL A 8 6.89 5.39 3.52
C VAL A 8 5.83 4.37 3.20
N CYS A 9 5.97 3.15 3.74
CA CYS A 9 4.95 2.14 3.61
C CYS A 9 3.67 2.58 4.34
N ARG A 10 2.54 2.57 3.64
CA ARG A 10 1.25 2.96 4.21
C ARG A 10 0.79 2.01 5.30
N GLY A 11 1.08 0.71 5.15
CA GLY A 11 0.79 -0.29 6.17
C GLY A 11 1.69 -0.11 7.39
N CYS A 12 2.97 -0.46 7.31
CA CYS A 12 3.84 -0.59 8.49
C CYS A 12 4.61 0.67 8.87
N ARG A 13 4.47 1.78 8.13
CA ARG A 13 5.20 3.04 8.34
C ARG A 13 6.73 2.93 8.21
N LYS A 14 7.24 1.79 7.72
CA LYS A 14 8.65 1.60 7.37
C LYS A 14 9.08 2.61 6.30
N LYS A 15 10.28 3.18 6.46
CA LYS A 15 10.92 4.04 5.45
C LYS A 15 11.38 3.16 4.28
N LEU A 16 11.02 3.54 3.07
CA LEU A 16 11.33 2.82 1.84
C LEU A 16 12.44 3.54 1.07
N ARG A 17 13.22 2.80 0.30
CA ARG A 17 14.21 3.39 -0.59
C ARG A 17 13.49 3.97 -1.81
N GLY A 18 13.33 5.29 -1.83
CA GLY A 18 12.69 5.99 -2.94
C GLY A 18 12.11 7.33 -2.52
N GLU A 19 11.39 7.94 -3.46
CA GLU A 19 10.71 9.22 -3.26
C GLU A 19 9.23 9.00 -2.92
N PRO A 20 8.57 9.93 -2.20
CA PRO A 20 7.15 9.82 -1.87
C PRO A 20 6.25 9.53 -3.07
N TYR A 21 5.14 8.84 -2.82
CA TYR A 21 4.21 8.37 -3.86
C TYR A 21 3.76 9.48 -4.82
N TYR A 22 3.49 10.69 -4.31
CA TYR A 22 3.04 11.83 -5.11
C TYR A 22 4.06 12.31 -6.15
N LYS A 23 5.33 11.89 -6.06
CA LYS A 23 6.37 12.20 -7.05
C LYS A 23 6.43 11.21 -8.22
N GLY A 24 5.57 10.17 -8.22
CA GLY A 24 5.43 9.24 -9.34
C GLY A 24 6.63 8.33 -9.61
N LYS A 25 7.65 8.33 -8.74
CA LYS A 25 8.84 7.48 -8.87
C LYS A 25 8.67 6.18 -8.09
N PRO A 26 9.32 5.07 -8.48
CA PRO A 26 9.23 3.82 -7.75
C PRO A 26 9.86 3.91 -6.35
N ALA A 27 9.39 3.07 -5.45
CA ALA A 27 9.99 2.83 -4.14
C ALA A 27 10.32 1.34 -3.99
N TYR A 28 11.32 1.05 -3.15
CA TYR A 28 11.84 -0.29 -2.93
C TYR A 28 11.93 -0.58 -1.43
N ASP A 29 11.71 -1.83 -1.03
CA ASP A 29 11.93 -2.25 0.35
C ASP A 29 13.45 -2.22 0.63
N PRO A 30 13.92 -1.56 1.71
CA PRO A 30 15.34 -1.45 2.00
C PRO A 30 15.99 -2.76 2.47
N GLU A 31 15.20 -3.74 2.94
CA GLU A 31 15.67 -5.02 3.45
C GLU A 31 15.72 -6.08 2.34
N THR A 32 14.64 -6.20 1.54
CA THR A 32 14.57 -7.21 0.46
C THR A 32 15.10 -6.69 -0.88
N GLY A 33 15.14 -5.37 -1.07
CA GLY A 33 15.46 -4.74 -2.35
C GLY A 33 14.33 -4.81 -3.39
N GLU A 34 13.21 -5.45 -3.06
CA GLU A 34 12.08 -5.63 -3.97
C GLU A 34 11.33 -4.31 -4.20
N ARG A 35 10.73 -4.19 -5.38
CA ARG A 35 9.90 -3.03 -5.72
C ARG A 35 8.62 -3.07 -4.90
N CYS A 36 8.33 -1.98 -4.18
CA CYS A 36 7.06 -1.83 -3.47
C CYS A 36 5.92 -1.57 -4.44
N ASN A 37 4.78 -2.22 -4.19
CA ASN A 37 3.54 -1.98 -4.91
C ASN A 37 2.87 -0.68 -4.43
N VAL A 38 1.94 -0.17 -5.22
CA VAL A 38 1.05 0.93 -4.83
C VAL A 38 -0.31 0.32 -4.45
N ASN A 39 -0.90 0.67 -3.32
CA ASN A 39 -2.23 0.14 -2.95
C ASN A 39 -3.35 0.78 -3.80
N PHE A 40 -4.55 0.19 -3.78
CA PHE A 40 -5.69 0.66 -4.59
C PHE A 40 -6.04 2.14 -4.34
N TYR A 41 -5.89 2.59 -3.08
CA TYR A 41 -6.19 3.95 -2.63
C TYR A 41 -4.99 4.92 -2.66
N GLY A 42 -3.88 4.54 -3.29
CA GLY A 42 -2.67 5.35 -3.44
C GLY A 42 -1.70 5.30 -2.25
N GLY A 43 -0.40 5.27 -2.56
CA GLY A 43 0.67 5.11 -1.57
C GLY A 43 1.35 3.75 -1.64
N PHE A 44 2.61 3.69 -1.21
CA PHE A 44 3.43 2.49 -1.30
C PHE A 44 3.14 1.47 -0.22
N VAL A 45 3.23 0.19 -0.57
CA VAL A 45 3.07 -0.95 0.32
C VAL A 45 4.19 -1.96 0.07
N CYS A 46 4.86 -2.39 1.14
CA CYS A 46 6.04 -3.26 1.03
C CYS A 46 5.70 -4.75 1.00
N SER A 47 4.44 -5.12 1.25
CA SER A 47 4.01 -6.52 1.30
C SER A 47 2.50 -6.63 1.07
N GLN A 48 2.06 -7.84 0.72
CA GLN A 48 0.67 -8.21 0.59
C GLN A 48 -0.15 -7.87 1.87
N SER A 49 0.37 -8.21 3.05
CA SER A 49 -0.30 -7.91 4.32
C SER A 49 -0.42 -6.40 4.58
N CYS A 50 0.58 -5.61 4.20
CA CYS A 50 0.53 -4.15 4.30
C CYS A 50 -0.47 -3.54 3.30
N ASP A 51 -0.64 -4.11 2.11
CA ASP A 51 -1.67 -3.69 1.16
C ASP A 51 -3.07 -3.93 1.73
N LYS A 52 -3.36 -5.18 2.15
CA LYS A 52 -4.67 -5.53 2.72
C LYS A 52 -5.03 -4.66 3.92
N ARG A 53 -4.09 -4.50 4.87
CA ARG A 53 -4.33 -3.69 6.07
C ARG A 53 -4.55 -2.22 5.75
N ALA A 54 -3.69 -1.61 4.93
CA ALA A 54 -3.82 -0.19 4.59
C ALA A 54 -5.11 0.09 3.80
N SER A 55 -5.50 -0.82 2.91
CA SER A 55 -6.72 -0.70 2.12
C SER A 55 -7.97 -0.85 3.00
N LEU A 56 -8.00 -1.83 3.92
CA LEU A 56 -9.09 -1.98 4.90
C LEU A 56 -9.22 -0.77 5.83
N GLU A 57 -8.10 -0.24 6.33
CA GLU A 57 -8.11 0.93 7.22
C GLU A 57 -8.74 2.13 6.53
N LEU A 58 -8.46 2.34 5.24
CA LEU A 58 -9.05 3.42 4.46
C LEU A 58 -10.53 3.19 4.20
N GLU A 59 -10.91 2.01 3.71
CA GLU A 59 -12.32 1.68 3.45
C GLU A 59 -13.16 1.88 4.71
N ARG A 60 -12.69 1.47 5.89
CA ARG A 60 -13.41 1.65 7.17
C ARG A 60 -13.67 3.10 7.55
N THR A 61 -12.93 4.05 6.99
CA THR A 61 -13.12 5.49 7.19
C THR A 61 -13.99 6.15 6.12
N MET A 62 -14.34 5.42 5.05
CA MET A 62 -15.08 5.98 3.92
C MET A 62 -16.60 5.89 4.15
N PRO A 63 -17.37 6.90 3.73
CA PRO A 63 -18.83 6.80 3.69
C PRO A 63 -19.29 5.61 2.85
N GLY A 64 -20.29 4.88 3.33
CA GLY A 64 -20.83 3.70 2.63
C GLY A 64 -20.13 2.38 2.96
N HIS A 65 -19.08 2.41 3.78
CA HIS A 65 -18.39 1.21 4.26
C HIS A 65 -18.65 0.96 5.75
N ASN A 66 -18.57 -0.31 6.15
CA ASN A 66 -18.69 -0.70 7.54
C ASN A 66 -17.31 -0.58 8.24
N CYS A 67 -17.25 0.14 9.37
CA CYS A 67 -16.03 0.29 10.17
C CYS A 67 -15.50 -1.05 10.72
N ASN A 68 -16.36 -2.07 10.82
CA ASN A 68 -16.01 -3.42 11.27
C ASN A 68 -15.76 -4.41 10.12
N GLN A 69 -15.74 -3.98 8.85
CA GLN A 69 -15.48 -4.89 7.73
C GLN A 69 -14.07 -5.50 7.81
N ASP A 70 -13.94 -6.77 7.49
CA ASP A 70 -12.69 -7.55 7.46
C ASP A 70 -12.25 -7.92 6.04
N THR A 71 -13.14 -7.73 5.07
CA THR A 71 -12.92 -7.92 3.64
C THR A 71 -12.84 -6.59 2.89
N LEU A 72 -12.02 -6.55 1.84
CA LEU A 72 -11.96 -5.42 0.92
C LEU A 72 -13.22 -5.38 0.04
N SER A 73 -13.58 -4.19 -0.44
CA SER A 73 -14.57 -4.05 -1.51
C SER A 73 -14.13 -4.75 -2.80
N ASP A 74 -15.09 -5.18 -3.62
CA ASP A 74 -14.84 -5.86 -4.90
C ASP A 74 -13.76 -5.19 -5.78
N PRO A 75 -13.78 -3.86 -6.04
CA PRO A 75 -12.75 -3.23 -6.87
C PRO A 75 -11.36 -3.26 -6.21
N ALA A 76 -11.28 -3.03 -4.89
CA ALA A 76 -10.03 -3.08 -4.16
C ALA A 76 -9.49 -4.52 -4.06
N MET A 77 -10.36 -5.51 -3.89
CA MET A 77 -10.02 -6.93 -3.87
C MET A 77 -9.50 -7.39 -5.23
N ARG A 78 -10.14 -6.97 -6.34
CA ARG A 78 -9.67 -7.29 -7.69
C ARG A 78 -8.27 -6.74 -7.96
N ASP A 79 -8.02 -5.49 -7.58
CA ASP A 79 -6.73 -4.85 -7.74
C ASP A 79 -5.65 -5.48 -6.82
N TYR A 80 -6.02 -5.83 -5.60
CA TYR A 80 -5.17 -6.57 -4.67
C TYR A 80 -4.76 -7.94 -5.25
N ASN A 81 -5.72 -8.73 -5.74
CA ASN A 81 -5.44 -10.03 -6.34
C ASN A 81 -4.54 -9.91 -7.57
N ARG A 82 -4.76 -8.92 -8.43
CA ARG A 82 -3.89 -8.67 -9.60
C ARG A 82 -2.43 -8.42 -9.23
N LYS A 83 -2.14 -7.84 -8.07
CA LYS A 83 -0.77 -7.50 -7.64
C LYS A 83 -0.06 -8.61 -6.88
N TRP A 84 -0.82 -9.38 -6.10
CA TRP A 84 -0.27 -10.28 -5.09
C TRP A 84 -0.57 -11.76 -5.35
N ASN A 85 -1.40 -12.06 -6.34
CA ASN A 85 -1.78 -13.42 -6.71
C ASN A 85 -1.20 -13.74 -8.10
N ASP A 86 0.09 -14.04 -8.14
CA ASP A 86 0.62 -14.98 -9.12
C ASP A 86 0.46 -16.37 -8.48
N GLU A 87 -0.22 -17.28 -9.18
CA GLU A 87 -0.49 -18.69 -8.83
C GLU A 87 -1.69 -19.00 -7.90
N VAL A 88 -2.80 -19.37 -8.55
CA VAL A 88 -3.45 -20.66 -8.25
C VAL A 88 -3.23 -21.58 -9.45
#